data_AF-A0A5R2ND34-F1
#
_entry.id   AF-A0A5R2ND34-F1
#
_cell.length_a   1.000
_cell.length_b   1.000
_cell.length_c   1.000
_cell.angle_alpha   90.00
_cell.angle_beta   90.00
_cell.angle_gamma   90.00
#
_symmetry.space_group_name_H-M   'P 1'
#
loop_
_entity.id
_entity.type
_entity.pdbx_description
1 polymer ?
#
loop_
_entity_poly.entity_id
_entity_poly.type
_entity_poly.pdbx_seq_one_letter_code
_entity_poly.pdbx_strand_id
1 'polypeptide(L)'
;MAAKTIISRPIYGTLSPQPGKHHLFVADAEGALAIKDMAARAPAGFFDGAEIVFIAGPDGKYVAALEALKPAQLHIAPSFASLLPRLKQTLTNAHMGLRLYLAGTEGLIGQAMQVALEAGIDHTSMQTE
;
A
#
# COMPACT_ATOMS: atom_id res chain seq x y z
N MET A 1 38.71 9.44 13.68
CA MET A 1 37.92 8.37 14.33
C MET A 1 36.45 8.62 14.03
N ALA A 2 35.73 7.55 13.71
CA ALA A 2 34.50 7.53 12.92
C ALA A 2 33.34 8.40 13.45
N ALA A 3 32.66 9.08 12.52
CA ALA A 3 31.38 9.73 12.77
C ALA A 3 30.32 8.67 13.10
N LYS A 4 29.65 8.85 14.24
CA LYS A 4 28.61 7.96 14.75
C LYS A 4 27.31 8.29 14.00
N THR A 5 27.07 7.65 12.87
CA THR A 5 25.84 7.84 12.10
C THR A 5 24.68 7.14 12.81
N ILE A 6 23.95 7.87 13.67
CA ILE A 6 22.59 7.46 14.02
C ILE A 6 21.73 7.84 12.82
N ILE A 7 21.61 6.92 11.86
CA ILE A 7 20.52 6.98 10.89
C ILE A 7 19.41 6.18 11.55
N SER A 8 18.60 6.82 12.40
CA SER A 8 17.34 6.20 12.83
C SER A 8 16.54 5.97 11.56
N ARG A 9 16.56 4.75 11.04
CA ARG A 9 15.64 4.34 9.99
C ARG A 9 14.23 4.56 10.54
N PRO A 10 13.31 5.18 9.80
CA PRO A 10 11.92 5.22 10.23
C PRO A 10 11.50 3.79 10.54
N ILE A 11 11.10 3.54 11.78
CA ILE A 11 10.42 2.29 12.11
C ILE A 11 9.05 2.46 11.48
N TYR A 12 8.87 1.95 10.27
CA TYR A 12 7.54 1.90 9.67
C TYR A 12 6.64 1.08 10.59
N GLY A 13 5.42 1.57 10.78
CA GLY A 13 4.44 0.91 11.65
C GLY A 13 3.99 -0.40 11.00
N THR A 14 3.29 -1.25 11.76
CA THR A 14 2.57 -2.37 11.13
C THR A 14 1.25 -1.88 10.56
N LEU A 15 0.90 -2.33 9.37
CA LEU A 15 -0.42 -2.10 8.79
C LEU A 15 -1.49 -2.67 9.72
N SER A 16 -2.55 -1.89 9.92
CA SER A 16 -3.67 -2.25 10.78
C SER A 16 -5.01 -1.92 10.11
N PRO A 17 -6.04 -2.77 10.26
CA PRO A 17 -7.38 -2.45 9.79
C PRO A 17 -7.88 -1.16 10.43
N GLN A 18 -8.28 -0.20 9.59
CA GLN A 18 -8.85 1.08 10.02
C GLN A 18 -10.28 1.18 9.53
N PRO A 19 -11.17 1.90 10.23
CA PRO A 19 -12.48 2.21 9.69
C PRO A 19 -12.35 3.16 8.49
N GLY A 20 -13.00 2.82 7.38
CA GLY A 20 -12.99 3.57 6.13
C GLY A 20 -14.11 3.12 5.21
N LYS A 21 -14.38 3.90 4.16
CA LYS A 21 -15.33 3.55 3.09
C LYS A 21 -14.63 2.88 1.92
N HIS A 22 -13.38 3.26 1.67
CA HIS A 22 -12.56 2.76 0.59
C HIS A 22 -11.17 2.43 1.14
N HIS A 23 -10.66 1.25 0.83
CA HIS A 23 -9.34 0.80 1.25
C HIS A 23 -8.48 0.60 0.01
N LEU A 24 -7.39 1.36 -0.10
CA LEU A 24 -6.44 1.24 -1.19
C LEU A 24 -5.09 0.75 -0.64
N PHE A 25 -4.63 -0.37 -1.15
CA PHE A 25 -3.31 -0.94 -0.85
C PHE A 25 -2.39 -0.72 -2.04
N VAL A 26 -1.18 -0.22 -1.79
CA VAL A 26 -0.12 -0.11 -2.80
C VAL A 26 1.11 -0.82 -2.25
N ALA A 27 1.54 -1.88 -2.92
CA ALA A 27 2.72 -2.62 -2.49
C ALA A 27 3.61 -3.07 -3.65
N ASP A 28 4.89 -3.32 -3.36
CA ASP A 28 5.82 -4.01 -4.26
C ASP A 28 6.45 -5.23 -3.58
N ALA A 29 6.80 -6.23 -4.39
CA ALA A 29 7.58 -7.40 -3.99
C ALA A 29 7.24 -7.95 -2.59
N GLU A 30 8.15 -7.83 -1.62
CA GLU A 30 7.99 -8.30 -0.24
C GLU A 30 6.94 -7.53 0.58
N GLY A 31 6.54 -6.33 0.17
CA GLY A 31 5.47 -5.54 0.81
C GLY A 31 4.11 -6.26 0.81
N ALA A 32 3.92 -7.26 -0.05
CA ALA A 32 2.74 -8.14 0.02
C ALA A 32 2.64 -8.91 1.35
N LEU A 33 3.75 -9.13 2.06
CA LEU A 33 3.75 -9.77 3.37
C LEU A 33 3.03 -8.91 4.41
N ALA A 34 3.23 -7.59 4.40
CA ALA A 34 2.54 -6.66 5.29
C ALA A 34 1.01 -6.71 5.08
N ILE A 35 0.57 -6.77 3.81
CA ILE A 35 -0.85 -6.94 3.47
C ILE A 35 -1.39 -8.27 4.01
N LYS A 36 -0.63 -9.36 3.85
CA LYS A 36 -1.01 -10.68 4.36
C LYS A 36 -1.09 -10.72 5.89
N ASP A 37 -0.13 -10.10 6.57
CA ASP A 37 -0.09 -10.04 8.04
C ASP A 37 -1.23 -9.16 8.58
N MET A 38 -1.58 -8.09 7.86
CA MET A 38 -2.79 -7.33 8.14
C MET A 38 -4.06 -8.16 7.90
N ALA A 39 -4.10 -8.95 6.83
CA ALA A 39 -5.25 -9.80 6.52
C ALA A 39 -5.51 -10.87 7.58
N ALA A 40 -4.46 -11.43 8.19
CA ALA A 40 -4.59 -12.35 9.31
C ALA A 40 -5.25 -11.72 10.56
N ARG A 41 -5.20 -10.40 10.68
CA ARG A 41 -5.77 -9.62 11.81
C ARG A 41 -7.05 -8.89 11.44
N ALA A 42 -7.40 -8.82 10.16
CA ALA A 42 -8.56 -8.11 9.66
C ALA A 42 -9.85 -8.90 9.93
N PRO A 43 -10.98 -8.22 10.18
CA PRO A 43 -12.27 -8.89 10.25
C PRO A 43 -12.63 -9.54 8.90
N ALA A 44 -13.44 -10.59 8.94
CA ALA A 44 -13.93 -11.25 7.74
C ALA A 44 -14.66 -10.25 6.83
N GLY A 45 -14.40 -10.32 5.51
CA GLY A 45 -14.99 -9.43 4.52
C GLY A 45 -14.33 -8.05 4.41
N PHE A 46 -13.27 -7.76 5.17
CA PHE A 46 -12.57 -6.47 5.08
C PHE A 46 -12.04 -6.16 3.67
N PHE A 47 -11.53 -7.18 2.97
CA PHE A 47 -10.98 -7.02 1.63
C PHE A 47 -12.05 -6.96 0.53
N ASP A 48 -13.30 -7.33 0.80
CA ASP A 48 -14.37 -7.40 -0.21
C ASP A 48 -14.63 -6.05 -0.90
N GLY A 49 -14.31 -4.93 -0.22
CA GLY A 49 -14.39 -3.56 -0.75
C GLY A 49 -13.02 -2.91 -0.99
N ALA A 50 -11.92 -3.66 -0.83
CA ALA A 50 -10.56 -3.14 -0.96
C ALA A 50 -10.05 -3.21 -2.40
N GLU A 51 -9.26 -2.21 -2.77
CA GLU A 51 -8.46 -2.21 -3.99
C GLU A 51 -7.01 -2.47 -3.62
N ILE A 52 -6.40 -3.49 -4.25
CA ILE A 52 -4.99 -3.81 -4.10
C ILE A 52 -4.29 -3.54 -5.42
N VAL A 53 -3.24 -2.74 -5.32
CA VAL A 53 -2.31 -2.47 -6.38
C VAL A 53 -0.96 -3.06 -6.00
N PHE A 54 -0.44 -3.94 -6.84
CA PHE A 54 0.77 -4.67 -6.55
C PHE A 54 1.76 -4.61 -7.71
N ILE A 55 3.02 -4.25 -7.42
CA ILE A 55 4.12 -4.38 -8.35
C ILE A 55 4.84 -5.68 -8.05
N ALA A 56 4.65 -6.66 -8.91
CA ALA A 56 5.22 -7.98 -8.69
C ALA A 56 6.75 -7.95 -8.79
N GLY A 57 7.41 -8.59 -7.83
CA GLY A 57 8.83 -8.94 -7.98
C GLY A 57 9.03 -9.96 -9.11
N PRO A 58 10.28 -10.23 -9.51
CA PRO A 58 10.61 -11.06 -10.68
C PRO A 58 9.92 -12.43 -10.71
N ASP A 59 9.73 -13.03 -9.53
CA ASP A 59 9.19 -14.38 -9.39
C ASP A 59 7.66 -14.41 -9.22
N GLY A 60 6.99 -13.24 -9.15
CA GLY A 60 5.53 -13.16 -8.98
C GLY A 60 4.99 -13.84 -7.69
N LYS A 61 5.87 -14.17 -6.74
CA LYS A 61 5.64 -15.07 -5.61
C LYS A 61 4.36 -14.80 -4.81
N TYR A 62 3.98 -13.53 -4.65
CA TYR A 62 2.89 -13.12 -3.77
C TYR A 62 1.57 -12.84 -4.49
N VAL A 63 1.53 -12.92 -5.83
CA VAL A 63 0.31 -12.61 -6.61
C VAL A 63 -0.85 -13.54 -6.20
N ALA A 64 -0.63 -14.85 -6.19
CA ALA A 64 -1.66 -15.82 -5.79
C ALA A 64 -2.13 -15.64 -4.33
N ALA A 65 -1.24 -15.19 -3.44
CA ALA A 65 -1.61 -14.92 -2.05
C ALA A 65 -2.52 -13.70 -1.93
N LEU A 66 -2.29 -12.65 -2.73
CA LEU A 66 -3.15 -11.46 -2.79
C LEU A 66 -4.49 -11.76 -3.49
N GLU A 67 -4.51 -12.60 -4.52
CA GLU A 67 -5.74 -13.08 -5.16
C GLU A 67 -6.63 -13.86 -4.17
N ALA A 68 -6.03 -14.68 -3.32
CA ALA A 68 -6.74 -15.45 -2.31
C ALA A 68 -7.45 -14.58 -1.26
N LEU A 69 -7.04 -13.32 -1.09
CA LEU A 69 -7.73 -12.34 -0.23
C LEU A 69 -9.07 -11.87 -0.82
N LYS A 70 -9.33 -12.16 -2.11
CA LYS A 70 -10.52 -11.75 -2.85
C LYS A 70 -10.84 -10.26 -2.73
N PRO A 71 -9.88 -9.36 -3.02
CA PRO A 71 -10.15 -7.94 -3.03
C PRO A 71 -11.20 -7.60 -4.11
N ALA A 72 -11.93 -6.49 -3.91
CA ALA A 72 -12.83 -5.96 -4.94
C ALA A 72 -12.10 -5.77 -6.28
N GLN A 73 -10.86 -5.32 -6.21
CA GLN A 73 -9.98 -5.13 -7.36
C GLN A 73 -8.55 -5.50 -6.98
N LEU A 74 -7.89 -6.30 -7.83
CA LEU A 74 -6.45 -6.56 -7.78
C LEU A 74 -5.83 -6.12 -9.09
N HIS A 75 -4.87 -5.21 -9.04
CA HIS A 75 -4.12 -4.75 -10.20
C HIS A 75 -2.64 -5.06 -10.06
N ILE A 76 -2.12 -5.86 -10.99
CA ILE A 76 -0.69 -6.20 -11.05
C ILE A 76 -0.03 -5.31 -12.09
N ALA A 77 0.93 -4.48 -11.65
CA ALA A 77 1.65 -3.55 -12.50
C ALA A 77 3.13 -3.98 -12.64
N PRO A 78 3.77 -3.81 -13.82
CA PRO A 78 5.19 -4.12 -14.00
C PRO A 78 6.12 -3.08 -13.35
N SER A 79 5.65 -1.86 -13.06
CA SER A 79 6.42 -0.81 -12.41
C SER A 79 5.53 0.29 -11.82
N PHE A 80 6.09 1.12 -10.95
CA PHE A 80 5.38 2.28 -10.40
C PHE A 80 4.95 3.27 -11.49
N ALA A 81 5.78 3.49 -12.51
CA ALA A 81 5.46 4.38 -13.63
C ALA A 81 4.21 3.92 -14.39
N SER A 82 4.04 2.61 -14.59
CA SER A 82 2.84 2.05 -15.23
C SER A 82 1.58 2.18 -14.38
N LEU A 83 1.75 2.20 -13.06
CA LEU A 83 0.67 2.36 -12.10
C LEU A 83 0.22 3.82 -11.94
N LEU A 84 1.15 4.76 -12.07
CA LEU A 84 0.96 6.17 -11.70
C LEU A 84 -0.33 6.80 -12.24
N PRO A 85 -0.74 6.63 -13.52
CA PRO A 85 -1.98 7.22 -14.03
C PRO A 85 -3.22 6.71 -13.29
N ARG A 86 -3.28 5.40 -13.00
CA ARG A 86 -4.39 4.78 -12.28
C ARG A 86 -4.40 5.21 -10.82
N LEU A 87 -3.23 5.24 -10.18
CA LEU A 87 -3.10 5.69 -8.80
C LEU A 87 -3.61 7.13 -8.65
N LYS A 88 -3.18 8.04 -9.54
CA LYS A 88 -3.68 9.42 -9.58
C LYS A 88 -5.20 9.48 -9.73
N GLN A 89 -5.74 8.76 -10.71
CA GLN A 89 -7.19 8.72 -10.94
C GLN A 89 -7.96 8.21 -9.72
N THR A 90 -7.46 7.17 -9.05
CA THR A 90 -8.11 6.57 -7.88
C THR A 90 -8.11 7.56 -6.71
N LEU A 91 -6.96 8.19 -6.45
CA LEU A 91 -6.82 9.18 -5.36
C LEU A 91 -7.68 10.43 -5.60
N THR A 92 -7.77 10.91 -6.85
CA THR A 92 -8.63 12.05 -7.23
C THR A 92 -10.13 11.74 -7.11
N ASN A 93 -10.54 10.48 -7.19
CA ASN A 93 -11.95 10.11 -7.04
C ASN A 93 -12.31 9.71 -5.61
N ALA A 94 -11.35 9.21 -4.84
CA ALA A 94 -11.56 8.63 -3.52
C ALA A 94 -11.08 9.57 -2.39
N HIS A 95 -11.70 10.74 -2.23
CA HIS A 95 -11.31 11.68 -1.16
C HIS A 95 -12.00 11.39 0.18
N MET A 96 -13.30 11.07 0.19
CA MET A 96 -14.05 10.92 1.45
C MET A 96 -13.99 9.50 2.02
N GLY A 97 -13.23 9.33 3.10
CA GLY A 97 -13.16 8.06 3.85
C GLY A 97 -12.24 7.01 3.21
N LEU A 98 -11.32 7.44 2.35
CA LEU A 98 -10.24 6.60 1.83
C LEU A 98 -9.23 6.30 2.96
N ARG A 99 -8.79 5.05 3.03
CA ARG A 99 -7.64 4.60 3.81
C ARG A 99 -6.59 4.07 2.85
N LEU A 100 -5.40 4.64 2.91
CA LEU A 100 -4.28 4.28 2.05
C LEU A 100 -3.25 3.49 2.86
N TYR A 101 -2.87 2.33 2.37
CA TYR A 101 -1.88 1.44 2.98
C TYR A 101 -0.75 1.26 1.97
N LEU A 102 0.45 1.71 2.33
CA LEU A 102 1.63 1.64 1.49
C LEU A 102 2.59 0.62 2.10
N ALA A 103 3.03 -0.38 1.33
CA ALA A 103 3.95 -1.37 1.86
C ALA A 103 5.06 -1.77 0.88
N GLY A 104 6.30 -1.87 1.37
CA GLY A 104 7.42 -2.39 0.58
C GLY A 104 8.62 -1.45 0.54
N THR A 105 9.21 -1.25 -0.64
CA THR A 105 10.47 -0.48 -0.71
C THR A 105 10.28 1.00 -0.34
N GLU A 106 11.30 1.61 0.28
CA GLU A 106 11.28 3.05 0.63
C GLU A 106 10.96 3.94 -0.59
N GLY A 107 11.46 3.54 -1.77
CA GLY A 107 11.21 4.23 -3.03
C GLY A 107 9.75 4.17 -3.46
N LEU A 108 9.10 3.01 -3.33
CA LEU A 108 7.66 2.89 -3.58
C LEU A 108 6.86 3.75 -2.61
N ILE A 109 7.12 3.60 -1.31
CA ILE A 109 6.39 4.31 -0.25
C ILE A 109 6.54 5.83 -0.45
N GLY A 110 7.76 6.32 -0.68
CA GLY A 110 8.01 7.74 -0.91
C GLY A 110 7.27 8.29 -2.13
N GLN A 111 7.31 7.59 -3.25
CA GLN A 111 6.59 8.01 -4.47
C GLN A 111 5.07 7.96 -4.29
N ALA A 112 4.53 6.87 -3.74
CA ALA A 112 3.09 6.73 -3.53
C ALA A 112 2.56 7.76 -2.53
N MET A 113 3.30 8.03 -1.45
CA MET A 113 2.97 9.06 -0.47
C MET A 113 3.00 10.46 -1.10
N GLN A 114 4.00 10.77 -1.93
CA GLN A 114 4.04 12.04 -2.65
C GLN A 114 2.80 12.22 -3.53
N VAL A 115 2.42 11.20 -4.31
CA VAL A 115 1.24 11.25 -5.17
C VAL A 115 -0.05 11.44 -4.35
N ALA A 116 -0.16 10.79 -3.19
CA ALA A 116 -1.29 10.95 -2.29
C ALA A 116 -1.38 12.37 -1.70
N LEU A 117 -0.25 12.95 -1.28
CA LEU A 117 -0.19 14.32 -0.78
C LEU A 117 -0.53 15.34 -1.87
N GLU A 118 -0.03 15.14 -3.11
CA GLU A 118 -0.38 15.97 -4.28
C GLU A 118 -1.88 15.90 -4.61
N ALA A 119 -2.52 14.75 -4.36
CA ALA A 119 -3.96 14.57 -4.48
C ALA A 119 -4.74 15.11 -3.26
N GLY A 120 -4.08 15.69 -2.25
CA GLY A 120 -4.73 16.26 -1.07
C GLY A 120 -5.23 15.21 -0.06
N ILE A 121 -4.68 14.00 -0.08
CA ILE A 121 -4.99 12.98 0.94
C ILE A 121 -4.31 13.33 2.26
N ASP A 122 -5.07 13.27 3.34
CA ASP A 122 -4.58 13.55 4.69
C ASP A 122 -3.58 12.47 5.14
N HIS A 123 -2.45 12.89 5.72
CA HIS A 123 -1.43 12.00 6.29
C HIS A 123 -1.97 11.04 7.34
N THR A 124 -2.99 11.43 8.11
CA THR A 124 -3.66 10.57 9.10
C THR A 124 -4.51 9.45 8.47
N SER A 125 -4.77 9.53 7.16
CA SER A 125 -5.46 8.51 6.38
C SER A 125 -4.50 7.49 5.74
N MET A 126 -3.20 7.66 5.95
CA MET A 126 -2.15 6.82 5.37
C MET A 126 -1.44 5.98 6.45
N GLN A 127 -1.13 4.72 6.10
CA GLN A 127 -0.23 3.86 6.87
C GLN A 127 0.89 3.36 5.96
N THR A 128 2.09 3.21 6.51
CA THR A 128 3.29 2.79 5.80
C THR A 128 3.98 1.65 6.54
N GLU A 129 4.43 0.62 5.82
CA GLU A 129 5.20 -0.54 6.31
C GLU A 129 6.33 -0.95 5.35
#